data_AF-A0A949LQH5-F1
#
_entry.id   AF-A0A949LQH5-F1
#
_cell.length_a   1.000
_cell.length_b   1.000
_cell.length_c   1.000
_cell.angle_alpha   90.00
_cell.angle_beta   90.00
_cell.angle_gamma   90.00
#
_symmetry.space_group_name_H-M   'P 1'
#
loop_
_entity.id
_entity.type
_entity.pdbx_description
1 polymer ?
#
loop_
_entity_poly.entity_id
_entity_poly.type
_entity_poly.pdbx_seq_one_letter_code
_entity_poly.pdbx_strand_id
1 'polypeptide(L)'
;IVVNSWSHKNEWFGPVLGIMEAPNFTTALNWQNEVEFGLTSGIHSLDSSECETWIAGIEAGNLYVNRGITGAIVNRQPFGGWKRSSVGATAKAGGPNYLSQLRIWPPLRSSQALKKSSMQWWESAGKYAIDHAGLNVERNYQRYCKFTSTILVIIDELTSSEESAAINWISDTFEVSIQITKSEAIANLLVEIKNNALNYGKVRWLSKTTPPIAEFLAAGISVDNRPITENGFVEAPRWFREQSVAITNHRYGNVGAGPKPTLPNQLSNR
;
A
#
# COMPACT_ATOMS: atom_id res chain seq x y z
N ILE A 1 7.32 13.68 24.12
CA ILE A 1 7.97 12.40 23.74
C ILE A 1 9.15 12.73 22.85
N VAL A 2 10.27 12.02 23.00
CA VAL A 2 11.47 12.18 22.17
C VAL A 2 11.45 11.19 21.01
N VAL A 3 12.01 11.58 19.86
CA VAL A 3 12.18 10.66 18.71
C VAL A 3 12.96 9.41 19.14
N ASN A 4 12.62 8.28 18.53
CA ASN A 4 13.16 6.95 18.83
C ASN A 4 13.04 6.45 20.28
N SER A 5 12.30 7.15 21.14
CA SER A 5 11.97 6.63 22.47
C SER A 5 10.98 5.46 22.40
N TRP A 6 10.87 4.69 23.48
CA TRP A 6 9.90 3.60 23.58
C TRP A 6 8.48 4.06 23.25
N SER A 7 8.07 5.23 23.75
CA SER A 7 6.74 5.79 23.52
C SER A 7 6.49 6.22 22.06
N HIS A 8 7.55 6.51 21.29
CA HIS A 8 7.42 6.79 19.85
C HIS A 8 7.22 5.50 19.04
N LYS A 9 7.88 4.41 19.44
CA LYS A 9 7.94 3.17 18.65
C LYS A 9 6.92 2.10 19.06
N ASN A 10 6.22 2.27 20.18
CA ASN A 10 5.32 1.26 20.72
C ASN A 10 3.90 1.80 20.84
N GLU A 11 2.93 1.01 20.38
CA GLU A 11 1.52 1.24 20.57
C GLU A 11 1.11 0.85 21.99
N TRP A 12 0.49 1.78 22.73
CA TRP A 12 0.07 1.53 24.13
C TRP A 12 -1.33 0.94 24.22
N PHE A 13 -2.12 1.08 23.16
CA PHE A 13 -3.51 0.63 23.06
C PHE A 13 -4.41 1.08 24.24
N GLY A 14 -4.23 2.35 24.65
CA GLY A 14 -4.90 2.95 25.80
C GLY A 14 -5.01 4.48 25.69
N PRO A 15 -5.61 5.15 26.68
CA PRO A 15 -5.95 6.58 26.61
C PRO A 15 -4.74 7.48 26.90
N VAL A 16 -3.65 7.32 26.15
CA VAL A 16 -2.45 8.13 26.29
C VAL A 16 -2.09 8.77 24.96
N LEU A 17 -1.98 10.11 24.96
CA LEU A 17 -1.54 10.88 23.82
C LEU A 17 -0.11 11.38 24.02
N GLY A 18 0.74 11.05 23.05
CA GLY A 18 2.09 11.56 22.94
C GLY A 18 2.19 12.83 22.12
N ILE A 19 2.90 13.84 22.62
CA ILE A 19 3.24 15.04 21.84
C ILE A 19 4.74 15.00 21.52
N MET A 20 5.08 15.20 20.25
CA MET A 20 6.45 15.33 19.76
C MET A 20 6.57 16.68 19.04
N GLU A 21 7.63 17.42 19.33
CA GLU A 21 7.92 18.69 18.67
C GLU A 21 9.03 18.48 17.64
N ALA A 22 8.70 18.65 16.36
CA ALA A 22 9.67 18.58 15.28
C ALA A 22 10.17 19.98 14.92
N PRO A 23 11.45 20.14 14.54
CA PRO A 23 12.00 21.45 14.18
C PRO A 23 11.44 22.01 12.87
N ASN A 24 10.85 21.16 12.02
CA ASN A 24 10.23 21.54 10.75
C ASN A 24 9.32 20.42 10.22
N PHE A 25 8.52 20.76 9.22
CA PHE A 25 7.57 19.85 8.55
C PHE A 25 8.24 18.58 7.99
N THR A 26 9.36 18.71 7.28
CA THR A 26 10.09 17.56 6.70
C THR A 26 10.52 16.58 7.78
N THR A 27 11.01 17.08 8.91
CA THR A 27 11.42 16.25 10.04
C THR A 27 10.22 15.54 10.67
N ALA A 28 9.08 16.23 10.83
CA ALA A 28 7.85 15.62 11.33
C ALA A 28 7.37 14.47 10.42
N LEU A 29 7.38 14.69 9.10
CA LEU A 29 7.03 13.68 8.10
C LEU A 29 7.94 12.45 8.22
N ASN A 30 9.25 12.67 8.31
CA ASN A 30 10.22 11.58 8.46
C ASN A 30 9.99 10.79 9.73
N TRP A 31 9.88 11.44 10.90
CA TRP A 31 9.62 10.76 12.17
C TRP A 31 8.36 9.92 12.12
N GLN A 32 7.29 10.44 11.49
CA GLN A 32 6.04 9.72 11.35
C GLN A 32 6.19 8.43 10.49
N ASN A 33 7.09 8.43 9.50
CA ASN A 33 7.39 7.24 8.69
C ASN A 33 8.38 6.28 9.37
N GLU A 34 9.16 6.73 10.34
CA GLU A 34 10.14 5.88 11.04
C GLU A 34 9.49 4.84 11.97
N VAL A 35 8.19 4.95 12.27
CA VAL A 35 7.48 3.90 12.99
C VAL A 35 7.30 2.67 12.10
N GLU A 36 7.38 1.48 12.70
CA GLU A 36 7.29 0.21 11.95
C GLU A 36 5.85 -0.10 11.45
N PHE A 37 4.90 0.79 11.75
CA PHE A 37 3.49 0.69 11.42
C PHE A 37 3.11 1.74 10.37
N GLY A 38 2.02 1.48 9.66
CA GLY A 38 1.51 2.36 8.60
C GLY A 38 0.01 2.22 8.44
N LEU A 39 -0.75 2.28 9.54
CA LEU A 39 -2.19 2.08 9.51
C LEU A 39 -2.94 3.34 9.08
N THR A 40 -3.05 4.32 9.98
CA THR A 40 -3.69 5.60 9.74
C THR A 40 -2.69 6.73 9.95
N SER A 41 -2.91 7.85 9.26
CA SER A 41 -2.22 9.09 9.57
C SER A 41 -3.05 10.31 9.18
N GLY A 42 -2.80 11.42 9.86
CA GLY A 42 -3.49 12.68 9.59
C GLY A 42 -2.56 13.88 9.58
N ILE A 43 -2.89 14.85 8.73
CA ILE A 43 -2.30 16.19 8.73
C ILE A 43 -3.39 17.22 8.99
N HIS A 44 -3.07 18.22 9.81
CA HIS A 44 -3.85 19.42 9.97
C HIS A 44 -3.07 20.61 9.42
N SER A 45 -3.39 21.02 8.19
CA SER A 45 -2.82 22.19 7.53
C SER A 45 -3.83 22.77 6.53
N LEU A 46 -3.86 24.10 6.41
CA LEU A 46 -4.62 24.78 5.36
C LEU A 46 -3.79 25.05 4.11
N ASP A 47 -2.47 24.88 4.20
CA ASP A 47 -1.57 24.98 3.06
C ASP A 47 -1.73 23.73 2.18
N SER A 48 -2.15 23.94 0.94
CA SER A 48 -2.37 22.84 -0.01
C SER A 48 -1.05 22.19 -0.44
N SER A 49 0.06 22.93 -0.45
CA SER A 49 1.38 22.43 -0.82
C SER A 49 1.97 21.52 0.27
N GLU A 50 1.76 21.85 1.55
CA GLU A 50 2.11 20.97 2.67
C GLU A 50 1.27 19.70 2.65
N CYS A 51 -0.05 19.83 2.44
CA CYS A 51 -0.94 18.68 2.32
C CYS A 51 -0.53 17.76 1.17
N GLU A 52 -0.18 18.33 0.02
CA GLU A 52 0.26 17.57 -1.15
C GLU A 52 1.58 16.84 -0.89
N THR A 53 2.58 17.54 -0.33
CA THR A 53 3.86 16.94 0.05
C THR A 53 3.67 15.81 1.07
N TRP A 54 2.78 16.00 2.05
CA TRP A 54 2.45 14.98 3.03
C TRP A 54 1.75 13.77 2.39
N ILE A 55 0.73 13.97 1.53
CA ILE A 55 0.03 12.88 0.82
C ILE A 55 1.01 12.07 -0.05
N ALA A 56 2.01 12.73 -0.64
CA ALA A 56 3.00 12.07 -1.49
C ALA A 56 4.06 11.31 -0.68
N GLY A 57 4.51 11.85 0.46
CA GLY A 57 5.61 11.31 1.24
C GLY A 57 5.22 10.30 2.32
N ILE A 58 3.95 10.26 2.74
CA ILE A 58 3.56 9.49 3.91
C ILE A 58 3.29 8.00 3.63
N GLU A 59 3.81 7.16 4.52
CA GLU A 59 3.76 5.70 4.40
C GLU A 59 2.70 5.07 5.31
N ALA A 60 1.44 5.39 5.07
CA ALA A 60 0.30 4.77 5.75
C ALA A 60 -0.83 4.43 4.78
N GLY A 61 -1.65 3.43 5.12
CA GLY A 61 -2.74 2.98 4.27
C GLY A 61 -3.95 3.92 4.25
N ASN A 62 -4.25 4.61 5.34
CA ASN A 62 -5.41 5.50 5.46
C ASN A 62 -4.97 6.91 5.86
N LEU A 63 -5.13 7.86 4.94
CA LEU A 63 -4.69 9.25 5.08
C LEU A 63 -5.87 10.18 5.29
N TYR A 64 -5.73 11.14 6.18
CA TYR A 64 -6.77 12.08 6.57
C TYR A 64 -6.24 13.51 6.59
N VAL A 65 -6.87 14.42 5.87
CA VAL A 65 -6.50 15.84 5.84
C VAL A 65 -7.61 16.65 6.51
N ASN A 66 -7.23 17.37 7.58
CA ASN A 66 -8.09 18.26 8.36
C ASN A 66 -9.30 17.59 9.03
N ARG A 67 -9.16 16.32 9.44
CA ARG A 67 -10.16 15.56 10.19
C ARG A 67 -9.51 14.50 11.07
N GLY A 68 -10.30 13.89 11.95
CA GLY A 68 -9.86 12.74 12.74
C GLY A 68 -9.49 11.52 11.87
N ILE A 69 -8.56 10.71 12.39
CA ILE A 69 -7.97 9.54 11.73
C ILE A 69 -8.66 8.20 12.04
N THR A 70 -9.78 8.26 12.77
CA THR A 70 -10.58 7.10 13.16
C THR A 70 -11.98 7.17 12.50
N GLY A 71 -12.78 6.11 12.67
CA GLY A 71 -14.15 6.08 12.15
C GLY A 71 -14.20 5.97 10.63
N ALA A 72 -13.36 5.11 10.05
CA ALA A 72 -13.40 4.78 8.63
C ALA A 72 -14.76 4.19 8.25
N ILE A 73 -15.37 4.72 7.18
CA ILE A 73 -16.68 4.28 6.68
C ILE A 73 -16.46 3.39 5.45
N VAL A 74 -17.13 2.24 5.42
CA VAL A 74 -17.08 1.28 4.29
C VAL A 74 -17.28 2.00 2.95
N ASN A 75 -16.46 1.64 1.95
CA ASN A 75 -16.40 2.23 0.61
C ASN A 75 -16.04 3.73 0.53
N ARG A 76 -16.13 4.51 1.61
CA ARG A 76 -15.60 5.88 1.63
C ARG A 76 -14.10 5.86 1.93
N GLN A 77 -13.72 5.18 3.00
CA GLN A 77 -12.33 4.97 3.38
C GLN A 77 -12.09 3.47 3.65
N PRO A 78 -12.00 2.62 2.60
CA PRO A 78 -11.54 1.25 2.77
C PRO A 78 -10.34 1.17 3.73
N PHE A 79 -10.39 0.24 4.67
CA PHE A 79 -9.51 0.27 5.83
C PHE A 79 -8.47 -0.84 5.79
N GLY A 80 -7.21 -0.47 6.02
CA GLY A 80 -6.08 -1.39 6.07
C GLY A 80 -4.76 -0.64 5.97
N GLY A 81 -3.72 -1.14 6.64
CA GLY A 81 -2.43 -0.47 6.74
C GLY A 81 -1.34 -1.06 5.85
N TRP A 82 -0.16 -0.46 5.95
CA TRP A 82 1.10 -0.93 5.37
C TRP A 82 2.06 -1.36 6.49
N LYS A 83 3.26 -1.84 6.12
CA LYS A 83 4.30 -2.28 7.07
C LYS A 83 3.75 -3.34 8.03
N ARG A 84 4.10 -3.29 9.33
CA ARG A 84 3.61 -4.21 10.37
C ARG A 84 2.12 -4.08 10.69
N SER A 85 1.40 -3.12 10.09
CA SER A 85 -0.04 -2.95 10.26
C SER A 85 -0.89 -3.89 9.38
N SER A 86 -0.26 -4.75 8.57
CA SER A 86 -0.96 -5.73 7.76
C SER A 86 -0.14 -7.01 7.58
N VAL A 87 -0.84 -8.13 7.40
CA VAL A 87 -0.25 -9.44 7.09
C VAL A 87 -0.91 -9.98 5.81
N GLY A 88 -0.09 -10.55 4.93
CA GLY A 88 -0.55 -11.22 3.71
C GLY A 88 -0.80 -10.27 2.55
N ALA A 89 -2.00 -10.36 1.99
CA ALA A 89 -2.37 -9.82 0.68
C ALA A 89 -2.76 -8.33 0.65
N THR A 90 -2.84 -7.70 1.83
CA THR A 90 -2.96 -6.25 2.07
C THR A 90 -4.13 -5.48 1.43
N ALA A 91 -5.06 -6.15 0.74
CA ALA A 91 -6.25 -5.46 0.23
C ALA A 91 -7.18 -5.04 1.36
N LYS A 92 -7.79 -3.85 1.24
CA LYS A 92 -8.46 -3.15 2.33
C LYS A 92 -9.87 -3.68 2.58
N ALA A 93 -10.23 -3.86 3.84
CA ALA A 93 -11.59 -4.19 4.24
C ALA A 93 -12.56 -3.06 3.85
N GLY A 94 -13.73 -3.43 3.34
CA GLY A 94 -14.70 -2.48 2.81
C GLY A 94 -14.30 -1.82 1.49
N GLY A 95 -13.22 -2.32 0.84
CA GLY A 95 -12.79 -1.95 -0.51
C GLY A 95 -13.12 -3.03 -1.54
N PRO A 96 -12.92 -2.72 -2.84
CA PRO A 96 -13.38 -3.58 -3.94
C PRO A 96 -12.67 -4.93 -4.01
N ASN A 97 -11.43 -5.04 -3.54
CA ASN A 97 -10.62 -6.24 -3.70
C ASN A 97 -10.73 -7.23 -2.54
N TYR A 98 -11.40 -6.87 -1.44
CA TYR A 98 -11.36 -7.67 -0.22
C TYR A 98 -11.91 -9.09 -0.41
N LEU A 99 -13.09 -9.20 -1.03
CA LEU A 99 -13.74 -10.49 -1.28
C LEU A 99 -12.94 -11.37 -2.24
N SER A 100 -12.25 -10.77 -3.22
CA SER A 100 -11.40 -11.49 -4.16
C SER A 100 -10.25 -12.24 -3.47
N GLN A 101 -9.88 -11.86 -2.25
CA GLN A 101 -8.86 -12.55 -1.45
C GLN A 101 -9.36 -13.87 -0.87
N LEU A 102 -10.67 -14.00 -0.65
CA LEU A 102 -11.31 -15.17 -0.04
C LEU A 102 -11.70 -16.24 -1.07
N ARG A 103 -11.26 -16.06 -2.32
CA ARG A 103 -11.50 -16.96 -3.43
C ARG A 103 -10.19 -17.58 -3.92
N ILE A 104 -10.24 -18.86 -4.24
CA ILE A 104 -9.20 -19.53 -5.04
C ILE A 104 -9.44 -19.18 -6.51
N TRP A 105 -8.48 -18.48 -7.11
CA TRP A 105 -8.52 -18.13 -8.52
C TRP A 105 -7.78 -19.17 -9.35
N PRO A 106 -8.25 -19.51 -10.56
CA PRO A 106 -7.52 -20.38 -11.46
C PRO A 106 -6.08 -19.87 -11.69
N PRO A 107 -5.07 -20.74 -11.60
CA PRO A 107 -3.69 -20.34 -11.85
C PRO A 107 -3.50 -19.94 -13.32
N LEU A 108 -2.42 -19.21 -13.59
CA LEU A 108 -2.05 -18.76 -14.92
C LEU A 108 -1.93 -19.94 -15.90
N ARG A 109 -2.70 -19.90 -16.97
CA ARG A 109 -2.58 -20.83 -18.11
C ARG A 109 -1.99 -20.14 -19.34
N SER A 110 -2.27 -18.86 -19.49
CA SER A 110 -1.81 -18.02 -20.60
C SER A 110 -1.51 -16.62 -20.08
N SER A 111 -0.28 -16.13 -20.28
CA SER A 111 0.07 -14.74 -19.97
C SER A 111 -0.74 -13.74 -20.79
N GLN A 112 -1.30 -14.10 -21.96
CA GLN A 112 -2.04 -13.17 -22.80
C GLN A 112 -3.36 -12.71 -22.16
N ALA A 113 -4.11 -13.62 -21.52
CA ALA A 113 -5.36 -13.28 -20.83
C ALA A 113 -5.10 -12.34 -19.63
N LEU A 114 -4.04 -12.64 -18.88
CA LEU A 114 -3.55 -11.79 -17.78
C LEU A 114 -3.20 -10.40 -18.27
N LYS A 115 -2.37 -10.30 -19.32
CA LYS A 115 -1.92 -9.01 -19.90
C LYS A 115 -3.11 -8.15 -20.31
N LYS A 116 -4.04 -8.71 -21.08
CA LYS A 116 -5.24 -8.01 -21.57
C LYS A 116 -6.09 -7.46 -20.42
N SER A 117 -6.45 -8.32 -19.47
CA SER A 117 -7.32 -7.92 -18.36
C SER A 117 -6.62 -7.01 -17.35
N SER A 118 -5.29 -7.11 -17.20
CA SER A 118 -4.50 -6.19 -16.37
C SER A 118 -4.49 -4.79 -16.95
N MET A 119 -4.36 -4.65 -18.29
CA MET A 119 -4.47 -3.34 -18.94
C MET A 119 -5.88 -2.76 -18.84
N GLN A 120 -6.92 -3.59 -18.93
CA GLN A 120 -8.30 -3.13 -18.70
C GLN A 120 -8.47 -2.61 -17.27
N TRP A 121 -7.95 -3.33 -16.28
CA TRP A 121 -7.94 -2.85 -14.89
C TRP A 121 -7.16 -1.53 -14.75
N TRP A 122 -5.97 -1.44 -15.34
CA TRP A 122 -5.12 -0.24 -15.27
C TRP A 122 -5.82 1.00 -15.84
N GLU A 123 -6.44 0.85 -17.01
CA GLU A 123 -7.18 1.90 -17.71
C GLU A 123 -8.51 2.26 -17.04
N SER A 124 -9.05 1.39 -16.19
CA SER A 124 -10.31 1.64 -15.47
C SER A 124 -10.12 2.16 -14.05
N ALA A 125 -9.05 1.73 -13.37
CA ALA A 125 -8.88 1.92 -11.93
C ALA A 125 -7.42 2.07 -11.50
N GLY A 126 -6.54 1.19 -11.99
CA GLY A 126 -5.19 1.03 -11.42
C GLY A 126 -4.35 2.31 -11.43
N LYS A 127 -4.48 3.14 -12.48
CA LYS A 127 -3.68 4.38 -12.60
C LYS A 127 -4.28 5.59 -11.92
N TYR A 128 -5.51 5.52 -11.41
CA TYR A 128 -6.26 6.68 -10.95
C TYR A 128 -6.42 6.75 -9.42
N ALA A 129 -6.63 7.97 -8.93
CA ALA A 129 -7.24 8.21 -7.62
C ALA A 129 -8.74 8.51 -7.82
N ILE A 130 -9.60 7.65 -7.30
CA ILE A 130 -11.05 7.64 -7.59
C ILE A 130 -11.86 7.96 -6.34
N ASP A 131 -12.75 8.95 -6.42
CA ASP A 131 -13.73 9.25 -5.37
C ASP A 131 -15.07 8.56 -5.64
N HIS A 132 -15.24 7.37 -5.05
CA HIS A 132 -16.48 6.59 -5.15
C HIS A 132 -17.61 7.13 -4.27
N ALA A 133 -17.31 7.99 -3.28
CA ALA A 133 -18.30 8.48 -2.33
C ALA A 133 -19.04 9.71 -2.86
N GLY A 134 -18.35 10.57 -3.64
CA GLY A 134 -18.95 11.72 -4.32
C GLY A 134 -19.58 12.73 -3.36
N LEU A 135 -19.01 12.93 -2.17
CA LEU A 135 -19.56 13.86 -1.17
C LEU A 135 -19.08 15.29 -1.43
N ASN A 136 -19.97 16.26 -1.19
CA ASN A 136 -19.62 17.68 -1.34
C ASN A 136 -18.66 18.16 -0.24
N VAL A 137 -18.86 17.70 0.99
CA VAL A 137 -18.14 18.16 2.19
C VAL A 137 -16.79 17.48 2.39
N GLU A 138 -16.53 16.39 1.68
CA GLU A 138 -15.32 15.60 1.84
C GLU A 138 -15.00 14.82 0.57
N ARG A 139 -13.75 14.92 0.11
CA ARG A 139 -13.24 14.18 -1.03
C ARG A 139 -12.57 12.90 -0.54
N ASN A 140 -13.00 11.75 -1.06
CA ASN A 140 -12.65 10.43 -0.54
C ASN A 140 -12.05 9.53 -1.62
N TYR A 141 -10.75 9.67 -1.82
CA TYR A 141 -10.06 8.96 -2.89
C TYR A 141 -9.61 7.57 -2.46
N GLN A 142 -9.82 6.59 -3.34
CA GLN A 142 -9.17 5.29 -3.32
C GLN A 142 -8.14 5.25 -4.44
N ARG A 143 -6.91 4.81 -4.17
CA ARG A 143 -5.83 4.72 -5.16
C ARG A 143 -4.93 3.51 -4.94
N TYR A 144 -4.16 3.16 -5.97
CA TYR A 144 -3.11 2.15 -5.91
C TYR A 144 -1.74 2.84 -6.00
N CYS A 145 -0.91 2.62 -4.99
CA CYS A 145 0.44 3.18 -4.90
C CYS A 145 1.46 2.10 -5.22
N LYS A 146 2.51 2.44 -5.98
CA LYS A 146 3.66 1.55 -6.13
C LYS A 146 4.37 1.35 -4.78
N PHE A 147 5.06 0.23 -4.64
CA PHE A 147 5.98 0.05 -3.52
C PHE A 147 7.20 0.96 -3.70
N THR A 148 7.62 1.62 -2.62
CA THR A 148 8.82 2.45 -2.61
C THR A 148 10.08 1.59 -2.60
N SER A 149 10.03 0.44 -1.92
CA SER A 149 11.06 -0.59 -1.93
C SER A 149 10.74 -1.68 -2.95
N THR A 150 11.77 -2.39 -3.43
CA THR A 150 11.65 -3.49 -4.39
C THR A 150 10.72 -4.60 -3.88
N ILE A 151 9.98 -5.23 -4.78
CA ILE A 151 9.20 -6.44 -4.52
C ILE A 151 10.13 -7.64 -4.76
N LEU A 152 10.27 -8.48 -3.75
CA LEU A 152 10.99 -9.75 -3.90
C LEU A 152 10.05 -10.82 -4.43
N VAL A 153 10.41 -11.48 -5.52
CA VAL A 153 9.68 -12.61 -6.09
C VAL A 153 10.52 -13.86 -5.92
N ILE A 154 10.01 -14.82 -5.15
CA ILE A 154 10.67 -16.10 -4.93
C ILE A 154 10.08 -17.15 -5.87
N ILE A 155 10.93 -17.74 -6.70
CA ILE A 155 10.58 -18.78 -7.66
C ILE A 155 11.37 -20.07 -7.37
N ASP A 156 11.05 -21.14 -8.10
CA ASP A 156 11.79 -22.40 -8.08
C ASP A 156 11.83 -23.03 -9.48
N GLU A 157 12.43 -24.21 -9.61
CA GLU A 157 12.54 -24.98 -10.85
C GLU A 157 11.20 -25.39 -11.47
N LEU A 158 10.11 -25.36 -10.69
CA LEU A 158 8.75 -25.67 -11.16
C LEU A 158 8.00 -24.43 -11.67
N THR A 159 8.59 -23.25 -11.54
CA THR A 159 8.02 -22.01 -12.04
C THR A 159 8.09 -21.99 -13.57
N SER A 160 6.94 -21.83 -14.21
CA SER A 160 6.83 -21.91 -15.67
C SER A 160 7.43 -20.69 -16.37
N SER A 161 7.75 -20.85 -17.65
CA SER A 161 8.16 -19.73 -18.53
C SER A 161 7.05 -18.69 -18.68
N GLU A 162 5.78 -19.10 -18.64
CA GLU A 162 4.62 -18.20 -18.69
C GLU A 162 4.51 -17.34 -17.43
N GLU A 163 4.74 -17.91 -16.24
CA GLU A 163 4.77 -17.16 -14.99
C GLU A 163 5.93 -16.16 -14.98
N SER A 164 7.13 -16.59 -15.42
CA SER A 164 8.30 -15.72 -15.54
C SER A 164 8.06 -14.56 -16.52
N ALA A 165 7.46 -14.85 -17.68
CA ALA A 165 7.10 -13.84 -18.67
C ALA A 165 6.01 -12.88 -18.15
N ALA A 166 5.07 -13.36 -17.34
CA ALA A 166 4.06 -12.54 -16.69
C ALA A 166 4.68 -11.58 -15.67
N ILE A 167 5.60 -12.06 -14.82
CA ILE A 167 6.28 -11.23 -13.81
C ILE A 167 7.07 -10.11 -14.48
N ASN A 168 7.88 -10.43 -15.49
CA ASN A 168 8.65 -9.44 -16.24
C ASN A 168 7.75 -8.42 -16.92
N TRP A 169 6.66 -8.89 -17.57
CA TRP A 169 5.72 -7.98 -18.21
C TRP A 169 5.03 -7.04 -17.20
N ILE A 170 4.66 -7.51 -16.01
CA ILE A 170 4.09 -6.69 -14.94
C ILE A 170 5.12 -5.64 -14.49
N SER A 171 6.37 -6.06 -14.28
CA SER A 171 7.49 -5.18 -13.94
C SER A 171 7.61 -4.03 -14.92
N ASP A 172 7.69 -4.35 -16.21
CA ASP A 172 7.95 -3.37 -17.27
C ASP A 172 6.74 -2.48 -17.54
N THR A 173 5.54 -3.06 -17.60
CA THR A 173 4.31 -2.35 -17.98
C THR A 173 3.86 -1.37 -16.92
N PHE A 174 3.97 -1.76 -15.64
CA PHE A 174 3.53 -0.94 -14.52
C PHE A 174 4.69 -0.24 -13.82
N GLU A 175 5.92 -0.42 -14.32
CA GLU A 175 7.16 0.10 -13.75
C GLU A 175 7.23 -0.16 -12.23
N VAL A 176 6.96 -1.41 -11.84
CA VAL A 176 7.08 -1.87 -10.45
C VAL A 176 8.46 -2.50 -10.27
N SER A 177 9.21 -2.06 -9.26
CA SER A 177 10.54 -2.62 -9.00
C SER A 177 10.42 -4.07 -8.50
N ILE A 178 10.93 -5.02 -9.26
CA ILE A 178 10.90 -6.45 -8.94
C ILE A 178 12.32 -7.03 -8.95
N GLN A 179 12.64 -7.80 -7.92
CA GLN A 179 13.80 -8.68 -7.89
C GLN A 179 13.32 -10.13 -7.84
N ILE A 180 13.74 -10.94 -8.81
CA ILE A 180 13.45 -12.38 -8.84
C ILE A 180 14.63 -13.13 -8.19
N THR A 181 14.34 -14.09 -7.33
CA THR A 181 15.35 -14.92 -6.65
C THR A 181 14.82 -16.35 -6.51
N LYS A 182 15.71 -17.34 -6.54
CA LYS A 182 15.31 -18.74 -6.35
C LYS A 182 15.20 -19.09 -4.87
N SER A 183 14.35 -20.05 -4.54
CA SER A 183 14.06 -20.47 -3.16
C SER A 183 15.30 -20.97 -2.40
N GLU A 184 16.32 -21.52 -3.06
CA GLU A 184 17.53 -22.04 -2.40
C GLU A 184 18.39 -20.91 -1.80
N ALA A 185 18.29 -19.70 -2.33
CA ALA A 185 19.03 -18.54 -1.83
C ALA A 185 18.38 -17.88 -0.60
N ILE A 186 17.19 -18.35 -0.17
CA ILE A 186 16.38 -17.64 0.82
C ILE A 186 17.04 -17.55 2.20
N ALA A 187 17.79 -18.58 2.60
CA ALA A 187 18.45 -18.61 3.91
C ALA A 187 19.46 -17.46 4.05
N ASN A 188 20.27 -17.21 3.01
CA ASN A 188 21.24 -16.11 3.00
C ASN A 188 20.53 -14.76 2.97
N LEU A 189 19.49 -14.63 2.14
CA LEU A 189 18.75 -13.38 2.01
C LEU A 189 18.05 -12.98 3.32
N LEU A 190 17.53 -13.93 4.09
CA LEU A 190 16.94 -13.65 5.40
C LEU A 190 17.96 -13.13 6.41
N VAL A 191 19.22 -13.54 6.31
CA VAL A 191 20.31 -12.99 7.16
C VAL A 191 20.55 -11.53 6.79
N GLU A 192 20.60 -11.20 5.50
CA GLU A 192 20.79 -9.83 5.02
C GLU A 192 19.60 -8.91 5.38
N ILE A 193 18.37 -9.40 5.25
CA ILE A 193 17.16 -8.69 5.69
C ILE A 193 17.20 -8.41 7.20
N LYS A 194 17.54 -9.41 8.02
CA LYS A 194 17.63 -9.25 9.48
C LYS A 194 18.68 -8.21 9.89
N ASN A 195 19.75 -8.08 9.13
CA ASN A 195 20.80 -7.11 9.36
C ASN A 195 20.48 -5.71 8.77
N ASN A 196 19.25 -5.49 8.28
CA ASN A 196 18.82 -4.27 7.59
C ASN A 196 19.69 -3.90 6.37
N ALA A 197 20.39 -4.86 5.78
CA ALA A 197 21.20 -4.65 4.58
C ALA A 197 20.34 -4.62 3.30
N LEU A 198 19.18 -5.28 3.34
CA LEU A 198 18.18 -5.30 2.27
C LEU A 198 16.80 -4.98 2.83
N ASN A 199 16.05 -4.14 2.11
CA ASN A 199 14.66 -3.81 2.44
C ASN A 199 13.75 -4.10 1.24
N TYR A 200 12.70 -4.87 1.46
CA TYR A 200 11.70 -5.20 0.44
C TYR A 200 10.32 -4.73 0.86
N GLY A 201 9.56 -4.20 -0.09
CA GLY A 201 8.21 -3.71 0.17
C GLY A 201 7.21 -4.84 0.45
N LYS A 202 7.42 -6.00 -0.17
CA LYS A 202 6.67 -7.25 0.01
C LYS A 202 7.41 -8.42 -0.65
N VAL A 203 6.96 -9.63 -0.33
CA VAL A 203 7.38 -10.88 -0.99
C VAL A 203 6.21 -11.47 -1.77
N ARG A 204 6.42 -11.79 -3.05
CA ARG A 204 5.59 -12.75 -3.80
C ARG A 204 6.27 -14.11 -3.78
N TRP A 205 5.68 -15.04 -3.07
CA TRP A 205 6.21 -16.40 -2.95
C TRP A 205 5.51 -17.30 -3.95
N LEU A 206 6.17 -17.59 -5.06
CA LEU A 206 5.63 -18.43 -6.14
C LEU A 206 6.22 -19.85 -6.12
N SER A 207 7.32 -20.05 -5.37
CA SER A 207 7.85 -21.38 -5.10
C SER A 207 6.81 -22.28 -4.39
N LYS A 208 6.85 -23.57 -4.69
CA LYS A 208 6.08 -24.64 -4.04
C LYS A 208 6.57 -24.98 -2.64
N THR A 209 7.76 -24.52 -2.28
CA THR A 209 8.30 -24.67 -0.91
C THR A 209 7.50 -23.83 0.08
N THR A 210 7.58 -24.18 1.37
CA THR A 210 6.87 -23.43 2.42
C THR A 210 7.56 -22.09 2.69
N PRO A 211 6.86 -20.94 2.60
CA PRO A 211 7.44 -19.65 2.91
C PRO A 211 7.78 -19.50 4.41
N PRO A 212 8.95 -18.92 4.76
CA PRO A 212 9.30 -18.52 6.13
C PRO A 212 8.57 -17.23 6.52
N ILE A 213 7.24 -17.31 6.67
CA ILE A 213 6.35 -16.15 6.88
C ILE A 213 6.72 -15.40 8.16
N ALA A 214 7.04 -16.11 9.25
CA ALA A 214 7.33 -15.49 10.54
C ALA A 214 8.57 -14.59 10.48
N GLU A 215 9.61 -15.02 9.76
CA GLU A 215 10.86 -14.29 9.58
C GLU A 215 10.65 -13.01 8.77
N PHE A 216 9.88 -13.08 7.69
CA PHE A 216 9.53 -11.88 6.91
C PHE A 216 8.66 -10.91 7.71
N LEU A 217 7.68 -11.42 8.47
CA LEU A 217 6.83 -10.58 9.31
C LEU A 217 7.61 -9.92 10.46
N ALA A 218 8.62 -10.59 11.02
CA ALA A 218 9.52 -9.99 12.00
C ALA A 218 10.30 -8.82 11.42
N ALA A 219 10.57 -8.82 10.11
CA ALA A 219 11.16 -7.71 9.37
C ALA A 219 10.11 -6.70 8.84
N GLY A 220 8.82 -6.88 9.16
CA GLY A 220 7.73 -6.02 8.68
C GLY A 220 7.35 -6.18 7.21
N ILE A 221 7.75 -7.30 6.59
CA ILE A 221 7.53 -7.60 5.18
C ILE A 221 6.37 -8.59 5.04
N SER A 222 5.35 -8.23 4.26
CA SER A 222 4.23 -9.13 3.98
C SER A 222 4.59 -10.17 2.92
N VAL A 223 4.04 -11.38 3.07
CA VAL A 223 4.23 -12.49 2.12
C VAL A 223 2.90 -12.83 1.46
N ASP A 224 2.86 -12.79 0.14
CA ASP A 224 1.73 -13.26 -0.67
C ASP A 224 2.16 -14.49 -1.47
N ASN A 225 1.70 -15.66 -1.01
CA ASN A 225 2.02 -16.97 -1.59
C ASN A 225 0.96 -17.51 -2.56
N ARG A 226 0.01 -16.68 -2.98
CA ARG A 226 -1.04 -17.10 -3.91
C ARG A 226 -0.46 -17.24 -5.32
N PRO A 227 -0.83 -18.29 -6.08
CA PRO A 227 -0.43 -18.41 -7.48
C PRO A 227 -0.79 -17.17 -8.29
N ILE A 228 -0.01 -16.91 -9.36
CA ILE A 228 -0.39 -15.93 -10.37
C ILE A 228 -1.70 -16.41 -11.01
N THR A 229 -2.70 -15.55 -11.03
CA THR A 229 -3.98 -15.83 -11.72
C THR A 229 -3.98 -15.24 -13.12
N GLU A 230 -4.72 -15.85 -14.05
CA GLU A 230 -4.93 -15.31 -15.39
C GLU A 230 -5.85 -14.07 -15.41
N ASN A 231 -6.55 -13.78 -14.32
CA ASN A 231 -7.40 -12.60 -14.21
C ASN A 231 -6.62 -11.37 -13.70
N GLY A 232 -6.32 -10.45 -14.61
CA GLY A 232 -5.59 -9.22 -14.31
C GLY A 232 -6.30 -8.24 -13.39
N PHE A 233 -7.63 -8.26 -13.28
CA PHE A 233 -8.35 -7.48 -12.26
C PHE A 233 -8.06 -7.97 -10.84
N VAL A 234 -7.51 -9.17 -10.69
CA VAL A 234 -7.16 -9.77 -9.42
C VAL A 234 -5.65 -9.77 -9.23
N GLU A 235 -4.89 -10.12 -10.27
CA GLU A 235 -3.44 -10.21 -10.16
C GLU A 235 -2.78 -8.84 -10.13
N ALA A 236 -3.16 -7.90 -11.02
CA ALA A 236 -2.48 -6.62 -11.13
C ALA A 236 -2.51 -5.79 -9.83
N PRO A 237 -3.66 -5.66 -9.10
CA PRO A 237 -3.70 -4.96 -7.81
C PRO A 237 -2.71 -5.50 -6.77
N ARG A 238 -2.36 -6.80 -6.82
CA ARG A 238 -1.45 -7.41 -5.85
C ARG A 238 -0.06 -6.77 -5.91
N TRP A 239 0.33 -6.16 -7.02
CA TRP A 239 1.65 -5.53 -7.22
C TRP A 239 1.71 -4.08 -6.72
N PHE A 240 0.62 -3.59 -6.15
CA PHE A 240 0.50 -2.25 -5.59
C PHE A 240 0.05 -2.30 -4.12
N ARG A 241 0.10 -1.15 -3.47
CA ARG A 241 -0.45 -0.89 -2.14
C ARG A 241 -1.72 -0.07 -2.30
N GLU A 242 -2.84 -0.56 -1.80
CA GLU A 242 -4.05 0.26 -1.75
C GLU A 242 -3.89 1.38 -0.73
N GLN A 243 -4.42 2.56 -1.03
CA GLN A 243 -4.46 3.70 -0.13
C GLN A 243 -5.80 4.42 -0.21
N SER A 244 -6.29 4.87 0.94
CA SER A 244 -7.44 5.76 1.04
C SER A 244 -6.99 7.13 1.50
N VAL A 245 -7.49 8.19 0.86
CA VAL A 245 -7.17 9.58 1.18
C VAL A 245 -8.47 10.37 1.35
N ALA A 246 -8.78 10.77 2.57
CA ALA A 246 -9.96 11.55 2.91
C ALA A 246 -9.57 13.00 3.21
N ILE A 247 -10.17 13.95 2.50
CA ILE A 247 -9.82 15.37 2.57
C ILE A 247 -11.09 16.17 2.83
N THR A 248 -11.13 16.87 3.96
CA THR A 248 -12.21 17.83 4.25
C THR A 248 -12.25 18.89 3.16
N ASN A 249 -13.42 19.08 2.55
CA ASN A 249 -13.62 19.96 1.39
C ASN A 249 -14.36 21.25 1.74
N HIS A 250 -14.46 21.62 3.02
CA HIS A 250 -15.13 22.85 3.45
C HIS A 250 -14.32 23.60 4.51
N ARG A 251 -14.63 24.89 4.66
CA ARG A 251 -14.22 25.67 5.84
C ARG A 251 -15.48 26.13 6.58
N TYR A 252 -15.71 25.57 7.76
CA TYR A 252 -16.91 25.84 8.57
C TYR A 252 -18.24 25.69 7.80
N GLY A 253 -18.37 24.64 6.98
CA GLY A 253 -19.56 24.39 6.16
C GLY A 253 -19.56 25.08 4.78
N ASN A 254 -18.69 26.06 4.54
CA ASN A 254 -18.52 26.62 3.19
C ASN A 254 -17.78 25.62 2.29
N VAL A 255 -18.53 24.89 1.47
CA VAL A 255 -18.02 23.84 0.57
C VAL A 255 -17.11 24.42 -0.51
N GLY A 256 -16.03 23.72 -0.83
CA GLY A 256 -15.00 24.15 -1.77
C GLY A 256 -13.97 25.11 -1.18
N ALA A 257 -14.11 25.51 0.10
CA ALA A 257 -13.17 26.38 0.80
C ALA A 257 -12.14 25.62 1.67
N GLY A 258 -12.14 24.28 1.64
CA GLY A 258 -11.10 23.45 2.26
C GLY A 258 -9.78 23.47 1.47
N PRO A 259 -8.71 22.82 1.99
CA PRO A 259 -7.46 22.68 1.24
C PRO A 259 -7.69 21.89 -0.06
N LYS A 260 -6.89 22.23 -1.08
CA LYS A 260 -6.98 21.67 -2.44
C LYS A 260 -5.65 21.06 -2.89
N PRO A 261 -5.06 20.12 -2.13
CA PRO A 261 -3.88 19.40 -2.62
C PRO A 261 -4.25 18.64 -3.89
N THR A 262 -3.29 18.55 -4.81
CA THR A 262 -3.45 17.73 -6.00
C THR A 262 -3.06 16.28 -5.70
N LEU A 263 -3.77 15.32 -6.30
CA LEU A 263 -3.38 13.92 -6.26
C LEU A 263 -2.94 13.51 -7.67
N PRO A 264 -1.81 12.80 -7.84
CA PRO A 264 -1.43 12.24 -9.13
C PRO A 264 -2.56 11.40 -9.71
N ASN A 265 -2.86 11.63 -10.99
CA ASN A 265 -3.90 10.93 -11.75
C ASN A 265 -5.28 10.95 -11.07
N GLN A 266 -5.63 12.04 -10.41
CA GLN A 266 -6.97 12.24 -9.89
C GLN A 266 -7.98 12.24 -11.05
N LEU A 267 -8.95 11.33 -11.01
CA LEU A 267 -10.14 11.47 -11.84
C LEU A 267 -11.05 12.50 -11.18
N SER A 268 -11.25 13.64 -11.84
CA SER A 268 -12.40 14.48 -11.52
C SER A 268 -13.66 13.70 -11.88
N ASN A 269 -14.58 13.55 -10.93
CA ASN A 269 -15.90 13.03 -11.24
C ASN A 269 -16.49 13.82 -12.42
N ARG A 270 -16.99 13.08 -13.42
CA ARG A 270 -17.83 13.63 -14.50
C ARG A 270 -19.09 14.26 -13.91
#